data_AF-A0A3T0SJ24-F1
#
_entry.id   AF-A0A3T0SJ24-F1
#
_cell.length_a   1.000
_cell.length_b   1.000
_cell.length_c   1.000
_cell.angle_alpha   90.00
_cell.angle_beta   90.00
_cell.angle_gamma   90.00
#
_symmetry.space_group_name_H-M   'P 1'
#
loop_
_entity.id
_entity.type
_entity.pdbx_description
1 polymer ?
#
loop_
_entity_poly.entity_id
_entity_poly.type
_entity_poly.pdbx_seq_one_letter_code
_entity_poly.pdbx_strand_id
1 'polypeptide(L)'
;MRKLLSTTDSLGAYDFISNLIELKHYTAGAKKFIEEALRDPLPTSWSDAWPAKVNIRSLVIHELTHFTDCTTTLWGLELTYRKFRLMNAISDGHSTNDPLSVFFINISELTSHADLVVVGDRPLSDATSMVHRVEIHKKFGPVIYVDFKCGEAVFHTVPLSMLAVIEANAYANEILVKIKACEELQECQEKTQYARKVERDFEAILADREQSEYTVLLRLSRTHFPTLSLKELLIFVSTLCRFTLDLSDPACSVISNIIERSITNRAGGSTISQDLRRSSSRAVIFFKTVLFLYGWMTHSNYSTRTNIMRLLQTEPKRAISKLWNYLHSSFSLTEDISELFIFESMLSATINIAKETDKNILECCSRQNRALINENPLGLCDLDKLQFLGFFLDDGTEIEMPSGPNINISGYLDGRLDIISKVELMCRRELIKKFFLELDGPIQYFPINDPD
;
A
#
# COMPACT_ATOMS: atom_id res chain seq x y z
N MET A 1 18.65 -8.99 14.97
CA MET A 1 17.38 -8.91 15.75
C MET A 1 16.28 -8.61 14.73
N ARG A 2 15.25 -9.46 14.58
CA ARG A 2 14.19 -9.25 13.55
C ARG A 2 13.40 -7.98 13.90
N LYS A 3 13.41 -6.96 13.03
CA LYS A 3 12.64 -5.72 13.17
C LYS A 3 11.14 -6.08 13.24
N LEU A 4 10.39 -5.47 14.15
CA LEU A 4 8.99 -5.87 14.39
C LEU A 4 8.05 -5.35 13.30
N LEU A 5 8.33 -4.14 12.80
CA LEU A 5 7.48 -3.42 11.86
C LEU A 5 8.26 -3.13 10.58
N SER A 6 8.65 -4.21 9.91
CA SER A 6 9.26 -4.16 8.58
C SER A 6 8.50 -5.03 7.60
N THR A 7 8.59 -4.70 6.31
CA THR A 7 8.12 -5.58 5.24
C THR A 7 8.86 -6.93 5.31
N THR A 8 8.19 -8.01 4.94
CA THR A 8 8.66 -9.39 5.18
C THR A 8 9.48 -10.00 4.06
N ASP A 9 10.00 -9.22 3.11
CA ASP A 9 10.80 -9.76 2.01
C ASP A 9 12.14 -10.34 2.52
N SER A 10 12.54 -11.46 1.93
CA SER A 10 13.85 -12.08 2.11
C SER A 10 14.99 -11.26 1.48
N LEU A 11 14.71 -10.47 0.43
CA LEU A 11 15.71 -9.74 -0.35
C LEU A 11 15.82 -8.26 0.03
N GLY A 12 14.75 -7.67 0.55
CA GLY A 12 14.67 -6.28 0.98
C GLY A 12 13.91 -6.14 2.29
N ALA A 13 13.97 -4.97 2.90
CA ALA A 13 13.03 -4.57 3.93
C ALA A 13 12.94 -3.05 4.03
N TYR A 14 11.72 -2.54 4.09
CA TYR A 14 11.39 -1.20 4.55
C TYR A 14 10.94 -1.28 6.02
N ASP A 15 11.53 -0.46 6.87
CA ASP A 15 11.17 -0.34 8.28
C ASP A 15 10.24 0.85 8.51
N PHE A 16 8.99 0.58 8.91
CA PHE A 16 7.97 1.61 9.12
C PHE A 16 8.30 2.56 10.30
N ILE A 17 9.17 2.15 11.23
CA ILE A 17 9.59 2.98 12.35
C ILE A 17 10.70 3.93 11.94
N SER A 18 11.77 3.43 11.33
CA SER A 18 12.91 4.28 10.91
C SER A 18 12.71 4.96 9.55
N ASN A 19 11.76 4.52 8.72
CA ASN A 19 11.63 4.89 7.30
C ASN A 19 12.86 4.54 6.45
N LEU A 20 13.69 3.59 6.90
CA LEU A 20 14.90 3.18 6.20
C LEU A 20 14.68 1.88 5.43
N ILE A 21 15.41 1.75 4.34
CA ILE A 21 15.45 0.57 3.48
C ILE A 21 16.77 -0.17 3.71
N GLU A 22 16.68 -1.49 3.69
CA GLU A 22 17.82 -2.40 3.78
C GLU A 22 17.71 -3.47 2.68
N LEU A 23 18.72 -3.59 1.81
CA LEU A 23 18.83 -4.70 0.86
C LEU A 23 19.65 -5.84 1.47
N LYS A 24 19.01 -6.99 1.63
CA LYS A 24 19.60 -8.18 2.23
C LYS A 24 20.42 -8.95 1.20
N HIS A 25 21.41 -9.71 1.67
CA HIS A 25 22.31 -10.54 0.84
C HIS A 25 23.24 -9.77 -0.11
N TYR A 26 23.21 -8.44 -0.09
CA TYR A 26 24.18 -7.59 -0.78
C TYR A 26 25.14 -6.96 0.23
N THR A 27 26.37 -6.74 -0.19
CA THR A 27 27.46 -6.17 0.63
C THR A 27 28.21 -5.12 -0.19
N ALA A 28 29.24 -4.48 0.39
CA ALA A 28 30.06 -3.45 -0.25
C ALA A 28 30.54 -3.81 -1.68
N GLY A 29 30.81 -5.10 -1.94
CA GLY A 29 31.23 -5.58 -3.27
C GLY A 29 30.19 -5.37 -4.38
N ALA A 30 28.91 -5.28 -4.03
CA ALA A 30 27.80 -5.05 -4.96
C ALA A 30 27.49 -3.56 -5.18
N LYS A 31 28.05 -2.64 -4.37
CA LYS A 31 27.69 -1.21 -4.36
C LYS A 31 27.68 -0.59 -5.75
N LYS A 32 28.79 -0.68 -6.47
CA LYS A 32 28.91 -0.11 -7.82
C LYS A 32 27.88 -0.68 -8.79
N PHE A 33 27.61 -1.98 -8.70
CA PHE A 33 26.64 -2.65 -9.57
C PHE A 33 25.21 -2.17 -9.29
N ILE A 34 24.86 -1.99 -8.02
CA ILE A 34 23.56 -1.46 -7.58
C ILE A 34 23.42 0.00 -8.03
N GLU A 35 24.42 0.85 -7.79
CA GLU A 35 24.40 2.25 -8.25
C GLU A 35 24.23 2.35 -9.77
N GLU A 36 24.88 1.47 -10.54
CA GLU A 36 24.67 1.39 -11.99
C GLU A 36 23.26 0.94 -12.39
N ALA A 37 22.62 0.06 -11.60
CA ALA A 37 21.24 -0.38 -11.83
C ALA A 37 20.21 0.72 -11.53
N LEU A 38 20.55 1.68 -10.66
CA LEU A 38 19.70 2.81 -10.28
C LEU A 38 19.85 4.04 -11.19
N ARG A 39 20.82 4.04 -12.11
CA ARG A 39 20.97 5.14 -13.07
C ARG A 39 19.82 5.17 -14.06
N ASP A 40 19.49 6.38 -14.49
CA ASP A 40 18.57 6.63 -15.60
C ASP A 40 19.27 7.27 -16.81
N PRO A 41 18.88 6.87 -18.04
CA PRO A 41 18.05 5.70 -18.36
C PRO A 41 18.82 4.38 -18.15
N LEU A 42 18.09 3.25 -18.02
CA LEU A 42 18.70 1.93 -18.11
C LEU A 42 19.27 1.67 -19.53
N PRO A 43 20.27 0.78 -19.68
CA PRO A 43 20.77 0.41 -21.00
C PRO A 43 19.66 -0.16 -21.89
N THR A 44 19.59 0.33 -23.13
CA THR A 44 18.59 -0.06 -24.12
C THR A 44 19.03 -1.22 -25.02
N SER A 45 20.22 -1.78 -24.79
CA SER A 45 20.72 -3.00 -25.44
C SER A 45 20.87 -4.14 -24.45
N TRP A 46 20.59 -5.36 -24.91
CA TRP A 46 20.73 -6.55 -24.08
C TRP A 46 22.20 -6.84 -23.77
N SER A 47 22.45 -7.27 -22.54
CA SER A 47 23.72 -7.85 -22.09
C SER A 47 23.43 -8.89 -21.01
N ASP A 48 24.38 -9.78 -20.73
CA ASP A 48 24.22 -10.81 -19.69
C ASP A 48 23.94 -10.22 -18.30
N ALA A 49 24.43 -9.00 -18.03
CA ALA A 49 24.19 -8.28 -16.78
C ALA A 49 22.84 -7.53 -16.75
N TRP A 50 22.19 -7.34 -17.89
CA TRP A 50 20.97 -6.53 -18.00
C TRP A 50 19.82 -7.07 -17.13
N PRO A 51 19.46 -8.37 -17.15
CA PRO A 51 18.39 -8.90 -16.30
C PRO A 51 18.67 -8.70 -14.81
N ALA A 52 19.93 -8.85 -14.39
CA ALA A 52 20.34 -8.67 -13.01
C ALA A 52 20.18 -7.21 -12.56
N LYS A 53 20.55 -6.24 -13.41
CA LYS A 53 20.34 -4.81 -13.14
C LYS A 53 18.86 -4.47 -13.01
N VAL A 54 18.02 -4.97 -13.92
CA VAL A 54 16.57 -4.76 -13.86
C VAL A 54 15.95 -5.35 -12.59
N ASN A 55 16.37 -6.55 -12.19
CA ASN A 55 15.87 -7.18 -10.96
C ASN A 55 16.28 -6.43 -9.68
N ILE A 56 17.50 -5.90 -9.62
CA ILE A 56 17.93 -5.05 -8.49
C ILE A 56 17.11 -3.78 -8.46
N ARG A 57 16.95 -3.10 -9.62
CA ARG A 57 16.15 -1.89 -9.70
C ARG A 57 14.69 -2.14 -9.29
N SER A 58 14.11 -3.26 -9.72
CA SER A 58 12.74 -3.61 -9.34
C SER A 58 12.59 -3.84 -7.84
N LEU A 59 13.56 -4.52 -7.22
CA LEU A 59 13.60 -4.72 -5.76
C LEU A 59 13.72 -3.38 -5.02
N VAL A 60 14.57 -2.48 -5.47
CA VAL A 60 14.68 -1.14 -4.87
C VAL A 60 13.38 -0.36 -5.04
N ILE A 61 12.75 -0.40 -6.21
CA ILE A 61 11.45 0.26 -6.45
C ILE A 61 10.34 -0.33 -5.56
N HIS A 62 10.36 -1.63 -5.30
CA HIS A 62 9.44 -2.25 -4.33
C HIS A 62 9.54 -1.54 -2.98
N GLU A 63 10.74 -1.46 -2.41
CA GLU A 63 10.94 -0.85 -1.08
C GLU A 63 10.72 0.67 -1.09
N LEU A 64 11.09 1.37 -2.17
CA LEU A 64 10.79 2.78 -2.35
C LEU A 64 9.28 3.03 -2.45
N THR A 65 8.49 2.06 -2.95
CA THR A 65 7.04 2.17 -2.97
C THR A 65 6.51 2.30 -1.54
N HIS A 66 6.97 1.47 -0.60
CA HIS A 66 6.59 1.56 0.82
C HIS A 66 6.97 2.92 1.45
N PHE A 67 8.18 3.42 1.13
CA PHE A 67 8.61 4.76 1.54
C PHE A 67 7.68 5.85 1.01
N THR A 68 7.32 5.81 -0.28
CA THR A 68 6.39 6.79 -0.85
C THR A 68 4.98 6.63 -0.29
N ASP A 69 4.50 5.41 -0.05
CA ASP A 69 3.20 5.18 0.57
C ASP A 69 3.15 5.84 1.97
N CYS A 70 4.25 5.84 2.71
CA CYS A 70 4.38 6.52 4.00
C CYS A 70 4.53 8.05 3.92
N THR A 71 5.16 8.58 2.86
CA THR A 71 5.56 10.01 2.81
C THR A 71 4.68 10.86 1.90
N THR A 72 3.88 10.25 1.02
CA THR A 72 3.15 10.97 -0.03
C THR A 72 1.65 10.71 -0.04
N THR A 73 1.13 9.90 0.88
CA THR A 73 -0.31 9.61 1.01
C THR A 73 -0.86 10.07 2.36
N LEU A 74 -2.17 10.34 2.44
CA LEU A 74 -2.81 10.70 3.69
C LEU A 74 -2.69 9.61 4.78
N TRP A 75 -2.87 8.33 4.44
CA TRP A 75 -2.68 7.24 5.39
C TRP A 75 -1.23 7.16 5.90
N GLY A 76 -0.26 7.35 5.00
CA GLY A 76 1.16 7.36 5.36
C GLY A 76 1.55 8.50 6.29
N LEU A 77 1.06 9.71 6.01
CA LEU A 77 1.26 10.87 6.87
C LEU A 77 0.56 10.68 8.23
N GLU A 78 -0.61 10.05 8.28
CA GLU A 78 -1.27 9.68 9.53
C GLU A 78 -0.42 8.72 10.37
N LEU A 79 0.10 7.65 9.76
CA LEU A 79 1.02 6.73 10.43
C LEU A 79 2.25 7.47 10.95
N THR A 80 2.85 8.33 10.13
CA THR A 80 4.06 9.10 10.47
C THR A 80 3.81 10.09 11.61
N TYR A 81 2.69 10.82 11.56
CA TYR A 81 2.29 11.75 12.62
C TYR A 81 2.09 11.02 13.95
N ARG A 82 1.37 9.90 13.95
CA ARG A 82 1.12 9.09 15.16
C ARG A 82 2.42 8.51 15.71
N LYS A 83 3.33 8.07 14.83
CA LYS A 83 4.68 7.63 15.20
C LYS A 83 5.47 8.75 15.89
N PHE A 84 5.52 9.95 15.31
CA PHE A 84 6.25 11.08 15.91
C PHE A 84 5.65 11.53 17.24
N ARG A 85 4.32 11.52 17.39
CA ARG A 85 3.68 11.77 18.68
C ARG A 85 4.14 10.81 19.77
N LEU A 86 4.23 9.51 19.46
CA LEU A 86 4.74 8.51 20.39
C LEU A 86 6.23 8.74 20.69
N MET A 87 7.06 8.95 19.67
CA MET A 87 8.50 9.20 19.84
C MET A 87 8.78 10.46 20.68
N ASN A 88 8.00 11.53 20.49
CA ASN A 88 8.12 12.75 21.27
C ASN A 88 7.67 12.52 22.72
N ALA A 89 6.54 11.83 22.94
CA ALA A 89 6.11 11.48 24.30
C ALA A 89 7.17 10.68 25.07
N ILE A 90 7.83 9.73 24.42
CA ILE A 90 8.93 8.96 25.03
C ILE A 90 10.16 9.86 25.27
N SER A 91 10.53 10.69 24.29
CA SER A 91 11.72 11.56 24.39
C SER A 91 11.58 12.62 25.50
N ASP A 92 10.37 13.16 25.66
CA ASP A 92 10.06 14.23 26.61
C ASP A 92 9.70 13.70 28.01
N GLY A 93 9.61 12.38 28.18
CA GLY A 93 9.22 11.75 29.44
C GLY A 93 7.74 11.93 29.80
N HIS A 94 6.88 12.17 28.81
CA HIS A 94 5.44 12.28 28.98
C HIS A 94 4.74 10.91 29.00
N SER A 95 3.47 10.89 29.39
CA SER A 95 2.64 9.68 29.31
C SER A 95 2.52 9.16 27.88
N THR A 96 2.76 7.87 27.69
CA THR A 96 2.74 7.22 26.37
C THR A 96 1.46 6.46 26.07
N ASN A 97 0.52 6.35 27.01
CA ASN A 97 -0.68 5.51 26.85
C ASN A 97 -1.55 5.96 25.66
N ASP A 98 -1.87 7.25 25.59
CA ASP A 98 -2.71 7.77 24.50
C ASP A 98 -1.97 7.77 23.15
N PRO A 99 -0.72 8.27 23.04
CA PRO A 99 0.03 8.18 21.79
C PRO A 99 0.20 6.74 21.29
N LEU A 100 0.45 5.77 22.19
CA LEU A 100 0.60 4.37 21.83
C LEU A 100 -0.72 3.76 21.34
N SER A 101 -1.83 4.01 22.04
CA SER A 101 -3.14 3.45 21.65
C SER A 101 -3.61 3.98 20.28
N VAL A 102 -3.33 5.25 19.97
CA VAL A 102 -3.62 5.84 18.67
C VAL A 102 -2.67 5.32 17.59
N PHE A 103 -1.39 5.12 17.91
CA PHE A 103 -0.42 4.51 16.99
C PHE A 103 -0.80 3.06 16.64
N PHE A 104 -1.36 2.31 17.60
CA PHE A 104 -1.83 0.94 17.38
C PHE A 104 -2.99 0.81 16.40
N ILE A 105 -3.69 1.90 16.03
CA ILE A 105 -4.70 1.86 14.97
C ILE A 105 -4.04 1.39 13.66
N ASN A 106 -3.03 2.10 13.14
CA ASN A 106 -2.38 1.72 11.87
C ASN A 106 -1.54 0.46 12.03
N ILE A 107 -0.84 0.30 13.17
CA ILE A 107 0.02 -0.87 13.38
C ILE A 107 -0.79 -2.16 13.40
N SER A 108 -1.99 -2.14 14.00
CA SER A 108 -2.88 -3.31 13.99
C SER A 108 -3.29 -3.73 12.57
N GLU A 109 -3.42 -2.77 11.64
CA GLU A 109 -3.75 -3.03 10.23
C GLU A 109 -2.56 -3.57 9.44
N LEU A 110 -1.33 -3.35 9.92
CA LEU A 110 -0.11 -3.92 9.34
C LEU A 110 0.17 -5.33 9.87
N THR A 111 -0.12 -5.59 11.15
CA THR A 111 0.21 -6.87 11.79
C THR A 111 -0.92 -7.91 11.73
N SER A 112 -2.13 -7.52 11.34
CA SER A 112 -3.29 -8.43 11.36
C SER A 112 -3.13 -9.64 10.44
N HIS A 113 -2.36 -9.52 9.35
CA HIS A 113 -2.16 -10.63 8.43
C HIS A 113 -1.45 -11.81 9.08
N ALA A 114 -0.25 -11.56 9.62
CA ALA A 114 0.58 -12.57 10.27
C ALA A 114 -0.16 -13.31 11.41
N ASP A 115 -1.08 -12.62 12.09
CA ASP A 115 -1.82 -13.17 13.22
C ASP A 115 -3.08 -13.96 12.83
N LEU A 116 -3.66 -13.70 11.65
CA LEU A 116 -4.99 -14.22 11.27
C LEU A 116 -5.00 -15.09 10.01
N VAL A 117 -3.92 -15.10 9.22
CA VAL A 117 -3.84 -15.94 8.01
C VAL A 117 -3.90 -17.43 8.36
N VAL A 118 -4.65 -18.19 7.57
CA VAL A 118 -4.68 -19.65 7.65
C VAL A 118 -4.13 -20.20 6.35
N VAL A 119 -2.88 -20.65 6.40
CA VAL A 119 -2.15 -21.16 5.23
C VAL A 119 -2.57 -22.60 4.95
N GLY A 120 -3.19 -22.80 3.78
CA GLY A 120 -3.61 -24.11 3.27
C GLY A 120 -2.49 -25.03 2.79
N ASP A 121 -2.84 -26.27 2.49
CA ASP A 121 -1.92 -27.30 1.99
C ASP A 121 -1.70 -27.27 0.47
N ARG A 122 -2.44 -26.43 -0.26
CA ARG A 122 -2.45 -26.36 -1.73
C ARG A 122 -2.04 -25.00 -2.28
N PRO A 123 -1.54 -24.93 -3.53
CA PRO A 123 -1.40 -23.68 -4.26
C PRO A 123 -2.71 -22.92 -4.33
N LEU A 124 -2.62 -21.60 -4.32
CA LEU A 124 -3.78 -20.73 -4.44
C LEU A 124 -4.48 -20.93 -5.78
N SER A 125 -3.75 -21.25 -6.86
CA SER A 125 -4.28 -21.53 -8.21
C SER A 125 -5.36 -22.61 -8.24
N ASP A 126 -5.39 -23.52 -7.27
CA ASP A 126 -6.35 -24.63 -7.19
C ASP A 126 -7.74 -24.18 -6.72
N ALA A 127 -7.86 -22.92 -6.26
CA ALA A 127 -9.14 -22.38 -5.82
C ALA A 127 -10.14 -22.29 -6.97
N THR A 128 -11.28 -22.97 -6.82
CA THR A 128 -12.43 -22.87 -7.72
C THR A 128 -13.26 -21.61 -7.47
N SER A 129 -13.20 -21.06 -6.26
CA SER A 129 -13.87 -19.81 -5.92
C SER A 129 -13.15 -19.06 -4.79
N MET A 130 -13.36 -17.74 -4.78
CA MET A 130 -12.97 -16.84 -3.70
C MET A 130 -14.25 -16.27 -3.09
N VAL A 131 -14.51 -16.58 -1.82
CA VAL A 131 -15.64 -16.01 -1.08
C VAL A 131 -15.13 -15.11 0.03
N HIS A 132 -15.98 -14.22 0.52
CA HIS A 132 -15.59 -13.32 1.59
C HIS A 132 -16.63 -13.31 2.70
N ARG A 133 -16.16 -13.12 3.94
CA ARG A 133 -16.98 -12.96 5.13
C ARG A 133 -16.44 -11.84 5.98
N VAL A 134 -17.31 -11.23 6.78
CA VAL A 134 -16.95 -10.15 7.71
C VAL A 134 -17.19 -10.64 9.13
N GLU A 135 -16.17 -10.55 9.97
CA GLU A 135 -16.24 -10.91 11.39
C GLU A 135 -15.58 -9.83 12.25
N ILE A 136 -16.04 -9.69 13.48
CA ILE A 136 -15.47 -8.75 14.45
C ILE A 136 -14.48 -9.52 15.33
N HIS A 137 -13.19 -9.29 15.10
CA HIS A 137 -12.10 -9.88 15.86
C HIS A 137 -11.77 -9.04 17.10
N LYS A 138 -11.63 -9.67 18.27
CA LYS A 138 -11.41 -8.98 19.56
C LYS A 138 -10.18 -8.06 19.59
N LYS A 139 -9.14 -8.40 18.81
CA LYS A 139 -7.86 -7.65 18.75
C LYS A 139 -7.83 -6.60 17.63
N PHE A 140 -8.47 -6.89 16.50
CA PHE A 140 -8.30 -6.16 15.24
C PHE A 140 -9.55 -5.41 14.78
N GLY A 141 -10.67 -5.58 15.48
CA GLY A 141 -11.94 -5.03 15.06
C GLY A 141 -12.52 -5.80 13.88
N PRO A 142 -13.24 -5.14 12.98
CA PRO A 142 -13.88 -5.82 11.87
C PRO A 142 -12.84 -6.22 10.82
N VAL A 143 -12.83 -7.50 10.46
CA VAL A 143 -11.93 -8.07 9.46
C VAL A 143 -12.75 -8.69 8.34
N ILE A 144 -12.37 -8.36 7.10
CA ILE A 144 -12.84 -9.10 5.92
C ILE A 144 -11.89 -10.27 5.71
N TYR A 145 -12.41 -11.48 5.79
CA TYR A 145 -11.68 -12.68 5.43
C TYR A 145 -12.01 -13.07 4.00
N VAL A 146 -10.98 -13.34 3.20
CA VAL A 146 -11.07 -13.92 1.87
C VAL A 146 -10.74 -15.39 1.97
N ASP A 147 -11.76 -16.24 1.79
CA ASP A 147 -11.64 -17.69 1.85
C ASP A 147 -11.49 -18.25 0.43
N PHE A 148 -10.40 -19.00 0.21
CA PHE A 148 -10.16 -19.76 -1.01
C PHE A 148 -10.76 -21.15 -0.86
N LYS A 149 -11.61 -21.52 -1.82
CA LYS A 149 -12.35 -22.78 -1.80
C LYS A 149 -12.00 -23.68 -2.97
N CYS A 150 -11.97 -24.99 -2.70
CA CYS A 150 -11.97 -26.05 -3.71
C CYS A 150 -13.28 -26.83 -3.55
N GLY A 151 -14.25 -26.57 -4.44
CA GLY A 151 -15.64 -26.94 -4.21
C GLY A 151 -16.21 -26.17 -3.01
N GLU A 152 -16.73 -26.87 -2.01
CA GLU A 152 -17.27 -26.25 -0.80
C GLU A 152 -16.24 -26.08 0.33
N ALA A 153 -15.11 -26.78 0.27
CA ALA A 153 -14.10 -26.78 1.32
C ALA A 153 -13.22 -25.53 1.23
N VAL A 154 -13.15 -24.76 2.33
CA VAL A 154 -12.16 -23.70 2.51
C VAL A 154 -10.82 -24.36 2.83
N PHE A 155 -9.80 -24.08 2.03
CA PHE A 155 -8.45 -24.60 2.28
C PHE A 155 -7.46 -23.50 2.67
N HIS A 156 -7.73 -22.23 2.35
CA HIS A 156 -6.85 -21.12 2.70
C HIS A 156 -7.70 -19.89 3.03
N THR A 157 -7.31 -19.12 4.04
CA THR A 157 -8.02 -17.91 4.46
C THR A 157 -7.04 -16.76 4.62
N VAL A 158 -7.31 -15.64 3.95
CA VAL A 158 -6.51 -14.42 4.03
C VAL A 158 -7.31 -13.29 4.68
N PRO A 159 -6.84 -12.70 5.79
CA PRO A 159 -7.41 -11.47 6.32
C PRO A 159 -7.03 -10.30 5.40
N LEU A 160 -8.01 -9.45 5.08
CA LEU A 160 -7.75 -8.19 4.39
C LEU A 160 -7.09 -7.21 5.37
N SER A 161 -5.91 -6.71 5.02
CA SER A 161 -5.07 -5.84 5.84
C SER A 161 -4.59 -4.63 5.04
N MET A 162 -4.09 -3.59 5.73
CA MET A 162 -3.39 -2.51 5.03
C MET A 162 -2.05 -2.98 4.46
N LEU A 163 -1.44 -4.00 5.07
CA LEU A 163 -0.23 -4.62 4.52
C LEU A 163 -0.51 -5.23 3.13
N ALA A 164 -1.65 -5.87 2.90
CA ALA A 164 -2.04 -6.33 1.57
C ALA A 164 -2.17 -5.20 0.52
N VAL A 165 -2.58 -3.98 0.93
CA VAL A 165 -2.69 -2.82 0.02
C VAL A 165 -1.32 -2.30 -0.39
N ILE A 166 -0.44 -2.07 0.59
CA ILE A 166 0.90 -1.53 0.32
C ILE A 166 1.78 -2.55 -0.39
N GLU A 167 1.65 -3.85 -0.07
CA GLU A 167 2.38 -4.92 -0.77
C GLU A 167 1.87 -5.12 -2.20
N ALA A 168 0.56 -5.06 -2.43
CA ALA A 168 0.02 -5.09 -3.79
C ALA A 168 0.50 -3.88 -4.62
N ASN A 169 0.65 -2.71 -4.00
CA ASN A 169 1.19 -1.53 -4.66
C ASN A 169 2.69 -1.70 -4.99
N ALA A 170 3.49 -2.14 -4.01
CA ALA A 170 4.92 -2.36 -4.17
C ALA A 170 5.22 -3.41 -5.24
N TYR A 171 4.53 -4.56 -5.20
CA TYR A 171 4.68 -5.60 -6.20
C TYR A 171 4.20 -5.16 -7.59
N ALA A 172 3.11 -4.38 -7.69
CA ALA A 172 2.69 -3.82 -8.97
C ALA A 172 3.77 -2.93 -9.58
N ASN A 173 4.38 -2.05 -8.78
CA ASN A 173 5.46 -1.18 -9.23
C ASN A 173 6.75 -1.96 -9.57
N GLU A 174 7.08 -2.99 -8.79
CA GLU A 174 8.20 -3.89 -9.07
C GLU A 174 8.08 -4.51 -10.48
N ILE A 175 6.92 -5.06 -10.81
CA ILE A 175 6.69 -5.70 -12.11
C ILE A 175 6.58 -4.65 -13.23
N LEU A 176 6.00 -3.48 -12.98
CA LEU A 176 5.94 -2.39 -13.96
C LEU A 176 7.33 -1.90 -14.38
N VAL A 177 8.31 -1.87 -13.48
CA VAL A 177 9.71 -1.56 -13.82
C VAL A 177 10.27 -2.59 -14.80
N LYS A 178 10.05 -3.89 -14.55
CA LYS A 178 10.51 -4.97 -15.43
C LYS A 178 9.88 -4.85 -16.82
N ILE A 179 8.59 -4.50 -16.87
CA ILE A 179 7.87 -4.26 -18.14
C ILE A 179 8.43 -3.03 -18.87
N LYS A 180 8.55 -1.88 -18.20
CA LYS A 180 9.11 -0.64 -18.79
C LYS A 180 10.51 -0.88 -19.35
N ALA A 181 11.39 -1.48 -18.57
CA ALA A 181 12.75 -1.79 -19.01
C ALA A 181 12.75 -2.72 -20.25
N CYS A 182 11.88 -3.73 -20.26
CA CYS A 182 11.75 -4.63 -21.40
C CYS A 182 11.19 -3.92 -22.64
N GLU A 183 10.24 -3.00 -22.50
CA GLU A 183 9.66 -2.23 -23.61
C GLU A 183 10.69 -1.29 -24.26
N GLU A 184 11.54 -0.65 -23.44
CA GLU A 184 12.62 0.27 -23.86
C GLU A 184 13.82 -0.45 -24.50
N LEU A 185 13.95 -1.76 -24.29
CA LEU A 185 14.99 -2.58 -24.89
C LEU A 185 14.82 -2.68 -26.41
N GLN A 186 15.93 -2.61 -27.15
CA GLN A 186 15.95 -2.87 -28.58
C GLN A 186 15.44 -4.29 -28.90
N GLU A 187 14.77 -4.44 -30.05
CA GLU A 187 14.21 -5.72 -30.47
C GLU A 187 15.29 -6.80 -30.60
N CYS A 188 15.15 -7.87 -29.82
CA CYS A 188 16.01 -9.04 -29.82
C CYS A 188 15.22 -10.27 -29.33
N GLN A 189 15.78 -11.47 -29.54
CA GLN A 189 15.12 -12.71 -29.12
C GLN A 189 14.97 -12.78 -27.59
N GLU A 190 15.96 -12.29 -26.87
CA GLU A 190 16.05 -12.24 -25.42
C GLU A 190 14.97 -11.35 -24.80
N LYS A 191 14.64 -10.22 -25.44
CA LYS A 191 13.51 -9.35 -25.06
C LYS A 191 12.20 -10.14 -24.96
N THR A 192 11.89 -10.92 -25.99
CA THR A 192 10.65 -11.73 -26.03
C THR A 192 10.66 -12.83 -24.96
N GLN A 193 11.81 -13.46 -24.71
CA GLN A 193 11.95 -14.47 -23.67
C GLN A 193 11.79 -13.87 -22.27
N TYR A 194 12.40 -12.70 -22.03
CA TYR A 194 12.29 -11.99 -20.76
C TYR A 194 10.85 -11.55 -20.48
N ALA A 195 10.15 -10.96 -21.46
CA ALA A 195 8.74 -10.60 -21.32
C ALA A 195 7.86 -11.78 -20.89
N ARG A 196 8.02 -12.95 -21.54
CA ARG A 196 7.31 -14.19 -21.15
C ARG A 196 7.72 -14.72 -19.78
N LYS A 197 8.97 -14.48 -19.36
CA LYS A 197 9.44 -14.83 -18.02
C LYS A 197 8.75 -13.97 -16.98
N VAL A 198 8.65 -12.65 -17.19
CA VAL A 198 7.97 -11.73 -16.28
C VAL A 198 6.51 -12.13 -16.07
N GLU A 199 5.78 -12.45 -17.13
CA GLU A 199 4.38 -12.92 -17.01
C GLU A 199 4.27 -14.24 -16.23
N ARG A 200 5.17 -15.20 -16.49
CA ARG A 200 5.17 -16.49 -15.81
C ARG A 200 5.50 -16.36 -14.32
N ASP A 201 6.49 -15.54 -13.99
CA ASP A 201 6.87 -15.27 -12.61
C ASP A 201 5.73 -14.59 -11.85
N PHE A 202 5.01 -13.67 -12.51
CA PHE A 202 3.81 -13.05 -11.95
C PHE A 202 2.73 -14.07 -11.60
N GLU A 203 2.37 -14.95 -12.54
CA GLU A 203 1.35 -15.99 -12.29
C GLU A 203 1.81 -17.02 -11.24
N ALA A 204 3.11 -17.33 -11.20
CA ALA A 204 3.68 -18.21 -10.18
C ALA A 204 3.55 -17.61 -8.77
N ILE A 205 3.82 -16.31 -8.61
CA ILE A 205 3.63 -15.61 -7.33
C ILE A 205 2.15 -15.56 -6.94
N LEU A 206 1.22 -15.30 -7.87
CA LEU A 206 -0.22 -15.35 -7.58
C LEU A 206 -0.72 -16.73 -7.14
N ALA A 207 -0.01 -17.79 -7.51
CA ALA A 207 -0.31 -19.16 -7.09
C ALA A 207 0.33 -19.53 -5.74
N ASP A 208 1.31 -18.76 -5.26
CA ASP A 208 2.03 -19.04 -4.02
C ASP A 208 1.18 -18.70 -2.79
N ARG A 209 0.96 -19.70 -1.95
CA ARG A 209 0.18 -19.59 -0.71
C ARG A 209 0.91 -18.85 0.39
N GLU A 210 2.24 -18.87 0.40
CA GLU A 210 3.05 -18.20 1.42
C GLU A 210 3.12 -16.69 1.15
N GLN A 211 2.80 -16.28 -0.08
CA GLN A 211 2.76 -14.89 -0.55
C GLN A 211 1.33 -14.33 -0.63
N SER A 212 0.39 -14.94 0.10
CA SER A 212 -1.04 -14.61 -0.02
C SER A 212 -1.36 -13.18 0.43
N GLU A 213 -0.58 -12.63 1.37
CA GLU A 213 -0.55 -11.21 1.74
C GLU A 213 -0.37 -10.29 0.53
N TYR A 214 0.71 -10.55 -0.22
CA TYR A 214 1.16 -9.76 -1.36
C TYR A 214 0.20 -9.85 -2.55
N THR A 215 -0.52 -10.97 -2.65
CA THR A 215 -1.19 -11.36 -3.90
C THR A 215 -2.71 -11.35 -3.84
N VAL A 216 -3.34 -11.31 -2.66
CA VAL A 216 -4.81 -11.42 -2.54
C VAL A 216 -5.55 -10.33 -3.33
N LEU A 217 -5.06 -9.08 -3.31
CA LEU A 217 -5.68 -7.96 -4.01
C LEU A 217 -5.40 -7.94 -5.51
N LEU A 218 -4.20 -8.35 -5.92
CA LEU A 218 -3.84 -8.55 -7.33
C LEU A 218 -4.70 -9.66 -7.94
N ARG A 219 -4.86 -10.77 -7.21
CA ARG A 219 -5.67 -11.90 -7.62
C ARG A 219 -7.14 -11.54 -7.71
N LEU A 220 -7.68 -10.83 -6.72
CA LEU A 220 -9.03 -10.29 -6.76
C LEU A 220 -9.25 -9.47 -8.04
N SER A 221 -8.32 -8.59 -8.37
CA SER A 221 -8.39 -7.74 -9.57
C SER A 221 -8.28 -8.57 -10.86
N ARG A 222 -7.35 -9.53 -10.93
CA ARG A 222 -7.18 -10.43 -12.08
C ARG A 222 -8.43 -11.26 -12.35
N THR A 223 -9.07 -11.80 -11.30
CA THR A 223 -10.30 -12.59 -11.41
C THR A 223 -11.47 -11.78 -11.96
N HIS A 224 -11.62 -10.52 -11.54
CA HIS A 224 -12.73 -9.67 -11.97
C HIS A 224 -12.46 -8.94 -13.31
N PHE A 225 -11.20 -8.73 -13.68
CA PHE A 225 -10.80 -8.05 -14.92
C PHE A 225 -9.82 -8.90 -15.76
N PRO A 226 -10.21 -10.12 -16.19
CA PRO A 226 -9.30 -11.05 -16.88
C PRO A 226 -8.86 -10.57 -18.27
N THR A 227 -9.57 -9.60 -18.84
CA THR A 227 -9.29 -9.03 -20.16
C THR A 227 -8.21 -7.95 -20.15
N LEU A 228 -7.81 -7.44 -18.98
CA LEU A 228 -6.68 -6.53 -18.88
C LEU A 228 -5.39 -7.31 -19.16
N SER A 229 -4.52 -6.72 -19.97
CA SER A 229 -3.12 -7.16 -20.06
C SER A 229 -2.43 -7.03 -18.70
N LEU A 230 -1.29 -7.70 -18.52
CA LEU A 230 -0.55 -7.62 -17.27
C LEU A 230 -0.20 -6.17 -16.91
N LYS A 231 0.31 -5.38 -17.87
CA LYS A 231 0.64 -3.97 -17.65
C LYS A 231 -0.58 -3.15 -17.23
N GLU A 232 -1.70 -3.27 -17.95
CA GLU A 232 -2.94 -2.54 -17.63
C GLU A 232 -3.48 -2.91 -16.24
N LEU A 233 -3.45 -4.19 -15.88
CA LEU A 233 -3.85 -4.68 -14.56
C LEU A 233 -2.99 -4.05 -13.45
N LEU A 234 -1.66 -4.04 -13.62
CA LEU A 234 -0.74 -3.50 -12.62
C LEU A 234 -0.88 -1.98 -12.46
N ILE A 235 -1.09 -1.24 -13.55
CA ILE A 235 -1.38 0.20 -13.49
C ILE A 235 -2.69 0.44 -12.74
N PHE A 236 -3.74 -0.33 -13.04
CA PHE A 236 -5.01 -0.25 -12.33
C PHE A 236 -4.84 -0.53 -10.83
N VAL A 237 -4.14 -1.61 -10.46
CA VAL A 237 -3.91 -1.98 -9.06
C VAL A 237 -3.10 -0.90 -8.33
N SER A 238 -1.99 -0.44 -8.89
CA SER A 238 -1.19 0.62 -8.25
C SER A 238 -2.00 1.91 -8.07
N THR A 239 -2.79 2.28 -9.09
CA THR A 239 -3.67 3.46 -9.02
C THR A 239 -4.74 3.30 -7.94
N LEU A 240 -5.33 2.11 -7.81
CA LEU A 240 -6.35 1.84 -6.79
C LEU A 240 -5.77 1.76 -5.37
N CYS A 241 -4.56 1.22 -5.21
CA CYS A 241 -3.84 1.29 -3.93
C CYS A 241 -3.59 2.74 -3.54
N ARG A 242 -3.10 3.56 -4.48
CA ARG A 242 -2.89 5.00 -4.28
C ARG A 242 -4.16 5.74 -3.89
N PHE A 243 -5.24 5.52 -4.63
CA PHE A 243 -6.55 6.06 -4.29
C PHE A 243 -6.97 5.66 -2.87
N THR A 244 -6.83 4.38 -2.52
CA THR A 244 -7.19 3.85 -1.19
C THR A 244 -6.38 4.50 -0.07
N LEU A 245 -5.08 4.67 -0.27
CA LEU A 245 -4.16 5.28 0.70
C LEU A 245 -4.38 6.78 0.85
N ASP A 246 -4.88 7.45 -0.19
CA ASP A 246 -4.91 8.91 -0.27
C ASP A 246 -6.29 9.56 -0.14
N LEU A 247 -7.31 8.77 0.21
CA LEU A 247 -8.62 9.32 0.54
C LEU A 247 -8.60 10.17 1.81
N SER A 248 -9.30 11.30 1.75
CA SER A 248 -9.50 12.20 2.88
C SER A 248 -10.59 11.72 3.84
N ASP A 249 -10.58 12.22 5.08
CA ASP A 249 -11.61 11.88 6.08
C ASP A 249 -13.05 12.17 5.58
N PRO A 250 -13.34 13.29 4.88
CA PRO A 250 -14.65 13.52 4.28
C PRO A 250 -14.99 12.48 3.21
N ALA A 251 -14.05 12.13 2.33
CA ALA A 251 -14.27 11.16 1.27
C ALA A 251 -14.49 9.75 1.84
N CYS A 252 -13.69 9.36 2.84
CA CYS A 252 -13.88 8.13 3.63
C CYS A 252 -15.27 8.10 4.27
N SER A 253 -15.75 9.22 4.81
CA SER A 253 -17.08 9.32 5.43
C SER A 253 -18.23 9.16 4.43
N VAL A 254 -18.08 9.66 3.21
CA VAL A 254 -19.06 9.43 2.12
C VAL A 254 -19.06 7.96 1.70
N ILE A 255 -17.87 7.41 1.45
CA ILE A 255 -17.69 6.01 1.02
C ILE A 255 -18.20 5.03 2.08
N SER A 256 -18.00 5.32 3.38
CA SER A 256 -18.34 4.40 4.46
C SER A 256 -19.82 4.02 4.46
N ASN A 257 -20.72 4.97 4.17
CA ASN A 257 -22.18 4.74 4.10
C ASN A 257 -22.56 3.73 3.00
N ILE A 258 -21.86 3.80 1.86
CA ILE A 258 -22.10 2.90 0.71
C ILE A 258 -21.57 1.50 1.04
N ILE A 259 -20.36 1.44 1.60
CA ILE A 259 -19.72 0.18 2.01
C ILE A 259 -20.56 -0.54 3.07
N GLU A 260 -21.02 0.16 4.10
CA GLU A 260 -21.87 -0.37 5.17
C GLU A 260 -23.08 -1.11 4.62
N ARG A 261 -23.83 -0.47 3.70
CA ARG A 261 -25.04 -1.03 3.09
C ARG A 261 -24.76 -2.24 2.19
N SER A 262 -23.53 -2.38 1.71
CA SER A 262 -23.10 -3.50 0.85
C SER A 262 -22.64 -4.73 1.62
N ILE A 263 -22.61 -4.69 2.96
CA ILE A 263 -22.15 -5.79 3.80
C ILE A 263 -23.35 -6.44 4.47
N THR A 264 -23.53 -7.74 4.22
CA THR A 264 -24.67 -8.51 4.76
C THR A 264 -24.64 -8.62 6.29
N ASN A 265 -23.45 -8.79 6.89
CA ASN A 265 -23.28 -8.73 8.33
C ASN A 265 -23.43 -7.28 8.80
N ARG A 266 -24.61 -6.90 9.33
CA ARG A 266 -24.92 -5.53 9.74
C ARG A 266 -23.98 -4.98 10.80
N ALA A 267 -23.64 -5.77 11.82
CA ALA A 267 -22.74 -5.34 12.89
C ALA A 267 -21.33 -5.11 12.34
N GLY A 268 -20.83 -6.04 11.52
CA GLY A 268 -19.54 -5.90 10.82
C GLY A 268 -19.51 -4.68 9.90
N GLY A 269 -20.57 -4.46 9.12
CA GLY A 269 -20.72 -3.30 8.25
C GLY A 269 -20.73 -1.97 9.02
N SER A 270 -21.48 -1.89 10.11
CA SER A 270 -21.57 -0.69 10.96
C SER A 270 -20.22 -0.37 11.61
N THR A 271 -19.52 -1.40 12.10
CA THR A 271 -18.19 -1.28 12.70
C THR A 271 -17.15 -0.81 11.66
N ILE A 272 -17.13 -1.40 10.46
CA ILE A 272 -16.24 -0.96 9.35
C ILE A 272 -16.52 0.49 9.00
N SER A 273 -17.80 0.86 8.92
CA SER A 273 -18.24 2.21 8.58
C SER A 273 -17.68 3.24 9.58
N GLN A 274 -17.66 2.90 10.88
CA GLN A 274 -17.07 3.76 11.91
C GLN A 274 -15.55 3.84 11.83
N ASP A 275 -14.88 2.72 11.58
CA ASP A 275 -13.43 2.71 11.39
C ASP A 275 -13.02 3.57 10.19
N LEU A 276 -13.74 3.48 9.07
CA LEU A 276 -13.50 4.30 7.87
C LEU A 276 -13.65 5.80 8.14
N ARG A 277 -14.67 6.21 8.92
CA ARG A 277 -14.85 7.62 9.33
C ARG A 277 -13.72 8.14 10.22
N ARG A 278 -12.95 7.23 10.82
CA ARG A 278 -11.74 7.50 11.62
C ARG A 278 -10.46 7.19 10.84
N SER A 279 -10.57 7.12 9.52
CA SER A 279 -9.46 6.89 8.58
C SER A 279 -8.71 5.57 8.74
N SER A 280 -9.36 4.56 9.33
CA SER A 280 -8.85 3.19 9.45
C SER A 280 -9.70 2.19 8.65
N SER A 281 -9.26 0.94 8.55
CA SER A 281 -9.87 -0.12 7.73
C SER A 281 -9.92 0.22 6.24
N ARG A 282 -8.95 1.01 5.76
CA ARG A 282 -8.95 1.54 4.37
C ARG A 282 -8.81 0.43 3.33
N ALA A 283 -8.23 -0.72 3.67
CA ALA A 283 -8.15 -1.87 2.76
C ALA A 283 -9.51 -2.32 2.22
N VAL A 284 -10.59 -2.10 2.99
CA VAL A 284 -11.97 -2.37 2.54
C VAL A 284 -12.36 -1.54 1.33
N ILE A 285 -11.81 -0.32 1.19
CA ILE A 285 -12.07 0.57 0.06
C ILE A 285 -11.56 -0.07 -1.23
N PHE A 286 -10.29 -0.51 -1.27
CA PHE A 286 -9.74 -1.22 -2.42
C PHE A 286 -10.65 -2.40 -2.80
N PHE A 287 -10.93 -3.27 -1.82
CA PHE A 287 -11.71 -4.48 -2.02
C PHE A 287 -13.09 -4.17 -2.60
N LYS A 288 -13.81 -3.21 -2.02
CA LYS A 288 -15.15 -2.83 -2.45
C LYS A 288 -15.13 -2.07 -3.78
N THR A 289 -14.12 -1.26 -4.08
CA THR A 289 -14.00 -0.61 -5.39
C THR A 289 -13.87 -1.62 -6.51
N VAL A 290 -13.06 -2.67 -6.37
CA VAL A 290 -12.97 -3.76 -7.37
C VAL A 290 -14.34 -4.41 -7.58
N LEU A 291 -15.01 -4.82 -6.50
CA LEU A 291 -16.31 -5.47 -6.57
C LEU A 291 -17.40 -4.57 -7.17
N PHE A 292 -17.42 -3.29 -6.80
CA PHE A 292 -18.40 -2.33 -7.32
C PHE A 292 -18.14 -1.97 -8.79
N LEU A 293 -16.88 -1.82 -9.21
CA LEU A 293 -16.56 -1.62 -10.63
C LEU A 293 -17.01 -2.81 -11.47
N TYR A 294 -16.69 -4.02 -11.01
CA TYR A 294 -17.12 -5.24 -11.69
C TYR A 294 -18.65 -5.35 -11.72
N GLY A 295 -19.32 -5.19 -10.58
CA GLY A 295 -20.77 -5.21 -10.48
C GLY A 295 -21.45 -4.15 -11.35
N TRP A 296 -20.89 -2.95 -11.42
CA TRP A 296 -21.39 -1.88 -12.27
C TRP A 296 -21.30 -2.27 -13.75
N MET A 297 -20.18 -2.85 -14.19
CA MET A 297 -20.01 -3.32 -15.57
C MET A 297 -20.93 -4.50 -15.92
N THR A 298 -21.14 -5.45 -15.00
CA THR A 298 -21.98 -6.63 -15.27
C THR A 298 -23.45 -6.26 -15.40
N HIS A 299 -23.93 -5.31 -14.60
CA HIS A 299 -25.33 -4.87 -14.61
C HIS A 299 -25.62 -3.72 -15.57
N SER A 300 -24.59 -3.14 -16.19
CA SER A 300 -24.74 -2.08 -17.19
C SER A 300 -24.93 -2.63 -18.61
N ASN A 301 -25.48 -1.78 -19.50
CA ASN A 301 -25.56 -2.07 -20.92
C ASN A 301 -24.15 -2.16 -21.57
N TYR A 302 -24.10 -2.70 -22.80
CA TYR A 302 -22.85 -2.93 -23.53
C TYR A 302 -22.01 -1.66 -23.72
N SER A 303 -22.64 -0.52 -24.03
CA SER A 303 -21.93 0.75 -24.25
C SER A 303 -21.21 1.22 -22.99
N THR A 304 -21.90 1.22 -21.84
CA THR A 304 -21.32 1.57 -20.55
C THR A 304 -20.20 0.61 -20.16
N ARG A 305 -20.41 -0.70 -20.32
CA ARG A 305 -19.39 -1.73 -20.04
C ARG A 305 -18.11 -1.50 -20.83
N THR A 306 -18.23 -1.32 -22.15
CA THR A 306 -17.08 -1.07 -23.03
C THR A 306 -16.37 0.24 -22.66
N ASN A 307 -17.12 1.29 -22.31
CA ASN A 307 -16.51 2.56 -21.89
C ASN A 307 -15.75 2.44 -20.56
N ILE A 308 -16.30 1.73 -19.57
CA ILE A 308 -15.62 1.50 -18.28
C ILE A 308 -14.36 0.66 -18.51
N MET A 309 -14.44 -0.43 -19.28
CA MET A 309 -13.27 -1.26 -19.59
C MET A 309 -12.17 -0.44 -20.27
N ARG A 310 -12.52 0.39 -21.26
CA ARG A 310 -11.58 1.32 -21.90
C ARG A 310 -10.93 2.26 -20.89
N LEU A 311 -11.71 2.82 -19.95
CA LEU A 311 -11.16 3.68 -18.90
C LEU A 311 -10.22 2.90 -17.96
N LEU A 312 -10.53 1.66 -17.60
CA LEU A 312 -9.61 0.84 -16.79
C LEU A 312 -8.27 0.59 -17.51
N GLN A 313 -8.30 0.45 -18.84
CA GLN A 313 -7.11 0.25 -19.67
C GLN A 313 -6.27 1.53 -19.82
N THR A 314 -6.90 2.70 -19.97
CA THR A 314 -6.19 3.95 -20.34
C THR A 314 -6.11 5.00 -19.25
N GLU A 315 -7.12 5.10 -18.37
CA GLU A 315 -7.27 6.15 -17.37
C GLU A 315 -7.92 5.60 -16.07
N PRO A 316 -7.28 4.64 -15.35
CA PRO A 316 -7.91 3.93 -14.24
C PRO A 316 -8.36 4.86 -13.10
N LYS A 317 -7.63 5.94 -12.81
CA LYS A 317 -8.04 6.97 -11.83
C LYS A 317 -9.45 7.50 -12.18
N ARG A 318 -9.67 7.83 -13.44
CA ARG A 318 -10.96 8.32 -13.94
C ARG A 318 -12.07 7.27 -13.88
N ALA A 319 -11.75 5.99 -14.08
CA ALA A 319 -12.72 4.92 -13.88
C ALA A 319 -13.18 4.84 -12.41
N ILE A 320 -12.22 4.93 -11.48
CA ILE A 320 -12.48 4.91 -10.03
C ILE A 320 -13.32 6.12 -9.60
N SER A 321 -12.92 7.34 -9.97
CA SER A 321 -13.67 8.55 -9.63
C SER A 321 -15.08 8.53 -10.25
N LYS A 322 -15.24 8.00 -11.48
CA LYS A 322 -16.56 7.84 -12.09
C LYS A 322 -17.46 6.87 -11.35
N LEU A 323 -16.92 5.74 -10.86
CA LEU A 323 -17.70 4.81 -10.04
C LEU A 323 -18.21 5.51 -8.79
N TRP A 324 -17.33 6.17 -8.04
CA TRP A 324 -17.73 6.76 -6.76
C TRP A 324 -18.70 7.93 -6.93
N ASN A 325 -18.54 8.73 -8.00
CA ASN A 325 -19.53 9.74 -8.38
C ASN A 325 -20.87 9.15 -8.82
N TYR A 326 -20.87 7.99 -9.49
CA TYR A 326 -22.10 7.28 -9.84
C TYR A 326 -22.82 6.75 -8.58
N LEU A 327 -22.08 6.25 -7.60
CA LEU A 327 -22.66 5.74 -6.35
C LEU A 327 -23.09 6.88 -5.40
N HIS A 328 -22.43 8.03 -5.43
CA HIS A 328 -22.78 9.20 -4.63
C HIS A 328 -22.31 10.50 -5.27
N SER A 329 -23.25 11.36 -5.68
CA SER A 329 -22.97 12.56 -6.47
C SER A 329 -22.07 13.59 -5.78
N SER A 330 -22.04 13.64 -4.45
CA SER A 330 -21.16 14.55 -3.69
C SER A 330 -19.71 14.09 -3.59
N PHE A 331 -19.33 12.93 -4.14
CA PHE A 331 -17.97 12.40 -4.01
C PHE A 331 -16.93 13.33 -4.66
N SER A 332 -17.22 13.90 -5.84
CA SER A 332 -16.31 14.83 -6.54
C SER A 332 -15.89 16.02 -5.68
N LEU A 333 -16.83 16.61 -4.93
CA LEU A 333 -16.55 17.71 -4.02
C LEU A 333 -15.55 17.31 -2.92
N THR A 334 -15.61 16.07 -2.44
CA THR A 334 -14.68 15.57 -1.41
C THR A 334 -13.30 15.18 -1.97
N GLU A 335 -13.25 14.76 -3.23
CA GLU A 335 -12.01 14.45 -3.96
C GLU A 335 -11.21 15.74 -4.19
N ASP A 336 -11.85 16.80 -4.68
CA ASP A 336 -11.21 18.10 -4.93
C ASP A 336 -10.64 18.74 -3.65
N ILE A 337 -11.37 18.67 -2.53
CA ILE A 337 -10.90 19.18 -1.22
C ILE A 337 -9.69 18.37 -0.72
N SER A 338 -9.66 17.06 -0.96
CA SER A 338 -8.55 16.18 -0.59
C SER A 338 -7.25 16.61 -1.28
N GLU A 339 -7.33 16.79 -2.60
CA GLU A 339 -6.16 17.12 -3.44
C GLU A 339 -5.62 18.53 -3.15
N LEU A 340 -6.49 19.50 -2.87
CA LEU A 340 -6.10 20.90 -2.75
C LEU A 340 -5.62 21.34 -1.36
N PHE A 341 -6.11 20.72 -0.28
CA PHE A 341 -5.91 21.28 1.06
C PHE A 341 -5.52 20.27 2.15
N ILE A 342 -6.13 19.07 2.14
CA ILE A 342 -6.00 18.14 3.27
C ILE A 342 -4.59 17.55 3.35
N PHE A 343 -3.99 17.19 2.21
CA PHE A 343 -2.63 16.70 2.17
C PHE A 343 -1.63 17.71 2.74
N GLU A 344 -1.67 18.97 2.27
CA GLU A 344 -0.77 20.02 2.75
C GLU A 344 -0.95 20.35 4.23
N SER A 345 -2.19 20.32 4.71
CA SER A 345 -2.49 20.52 6.13
C SER A 345 -1.90 19.40 6.99
N MET A 346 -2.07 18.14 6.56
CA MET A 346 -1.54 16.99 7.28
C MET A 346 -0.02 16.91 7.23
N LEU A 347 0.59 17.22 6.08
CA LEU A 347 2.03 17.31 5.92
C LEU A 347 2.61 18.38 6.84
N SER A 348 2.00 19.57 6.88
CA SER A 348 2.42 20.67 7.74
C SER A 348 2.31 20.32 9.23
N ALA A 349 1.21 19.68 9.64
CA ALA A 349 1.03 19.20 11.01
C ALA A 349 2.10 18.15 11.39
N THR A 350 2.45 17.26 10.46
CA THR A 350 3.49 16.24 10.65
C THR A 350 4.87 16.85 10.77
N ILE A 351 5.22 17.79 9.88
CA ILE A 351 6.48 18.54 9.92
C ILE A 351 6.64 19.30 11.24
N ASN A 352 5.58 19.93 11.74
CA ASN A 352 5.63 20.74 12.96
C ASN A 352 6.00 19.96 14.23
N ILE A 353 5.78 18.64 14.25
CA ILE A 353 6.14 17.77 15.37
C ILE A 353 7.37 16.90 15.09
N ALA A 354 7.90 16.94 13.87
CA ALA A 354 9.07 16.19 13.46
C ALA A 354 10.35 16.84 14.02
N LYS A 355 11.37 16.04 14.33
CA LYS A 355 12.72 16.61 14.57
C LYS A 355 13.33 17.01 13.23
N GLU A 356 14.33 17.89 13.28
CA GLU A 356 14.92 18.55 12.10
C GLU A 356 15.24 17.61 10.92
N THR A 357 15.88 16.46 11.17
CA THR A 357 16.20 15.52 10.08
C THR A 357 14.95 14.92 9.42
N ASP A 358 13.93 14.53 10.20
CA ASP A 358 12.68 14.00 9.63
C ASP A 358 11.92 15.08 8.88
N LYS A 359 11.94 16.31 9.41
CA LYS A 359 11.35 17.47 8.74
C LYS A 359 11.98 17.67 7.37
N ASN A 360 13.31 17.66 7.28
CA ASN A 360 14.03 17.79 6.01
C ASN A 360 13.66 16.66 5.03
N ILE A 361 13.55 15.42 5.52
CA ILE A 361 13.11 14.27 4.70
C ILE A 361 11.71 14.55 4.11
N LEU A 362 10.74 14.91 4.95
CA LEU A 362 9.36 15.15 4.52
C LEU A 362 9.25 16.36 3.58
N GLU A 363 9.96 17.46 3.86
CA GLU A 363 9.94 18.65 3.02
C GLU A 363 10.52 18.40 1.63
N CYS A 364 11.62 17.63 1.53
CA CYS A 364 12.25 17.28 0.25
C CYS A 364 11.45 16.23 -0.52
N CYS A 365 10.99 15.16 0.14
CA CYS A 365 10.44 13.99 -0.55
C CYS A 365 8.94 14.11 -0.83
N SER A 366 8.14 14.64 0.10
CA SER A 366 6.69 14.45 0.05
C SER A 366 6.02 15.11 -1.15
N ARG A 367 6.26 16.42 -1.39
CA ARG A 367 5.54 17.18 -2.42
C ARG A 367 5.95 16.81 -3.83
N GLN A 368 7.26 16.77 -4.09
CA GLN A 368 7.81 16.45 -5.41
C GLN A 368 7.43 15.03 -5.84
N ASN A 369 7.61 14.05 -4.95
CA ASN A 369 7.27 12.67 -5.30
C ASN A 369 5.76 12.53 -5.51
N ARG A 370 4.93 13.11 -4.63
CA ARG A 370 3.47 13.09 -4.77
C ARG A 370 3.01 13.62 -6.13
N ALA A 371 3.55 14.75 -6.58
CA ALA A 371 3.18 15.34 -7.87
C ALA A 371 3.41 14.36 -9.03
N LEU A 372 4.55 13.68 -9.03
CA LEU A 372 4.92 12.73 -10.10
C LEU A 372 4.11 11.43 -10.03
N ILE A 373 3.96 10.86 -8.83
CA ILE A 373 3.34 9.54 -8.66
C ILE A 373 1.80 9.58 -8.62
N ASN A 374 1.20 10.77 -8.51
CA ASN A 374 -0.23 10.95 -8.70
C ASN A 374 -0.65 10.86 -10.18
N GLU A 375 0.29 11.09 -11.09
CA GLU A 375 0.06 10.98 -12.53
C GLU A 375 0.39 9.58 -13.05
N ASN A 376 1.43 8.94 -12.50
CA ASN A 376 1.92 7.64 -12.96
C ASN A 376 2.33 6.73 -11.78
N PRO A 377 2.14 5.40 -11.88
CA PRO A 377 2.75 4.47 -10.93
C PRO A 377 4.26 4.69 -10.80
N LEU A 378 4.80 4.56 -9.58
CA LEU A 378 6.22 4.77 -9.28
C LEU A 378 7.15 3.97 -10.21
N GLY A 379 6.78 2.72 -10.52
CA GLY A 379 7.57 1.84 -11.39
C GLY A 379 7.68 2.30 -12.85
N LEU A 380 6.89 3.30 -13.26
CA LEU A 380 6.95 3.93 -14.57
C LEU A 380 7.65 5.29 -14.55
N CYS A 381 7.89 5.87 -13.37
CA CYS A 381 8.61 7.12 -13.22
C CYS A 381 10.12 6.94 -13.47
N ASP A 382 10.80 8.06 -13.71
CA ASP A 382 12.26 8.12 -13.74
C ASP A 382 12.76 8.45 -12.33
N LEU A 383 13.73 7.68 -11.83
CA LEU A 383 14.26 7.78 -10.46
C LEU A 383 15.01 9.10 -10.23
N ASP A 384 15.63 9.67 -11.27
CA ASP A 384 16.34 10.95 -11.20
C ASP A 384 15.42 12.15 -10.91
N LYS A 385 14.13 12.04 -11.27
CA LYS A 385 13.09 13.05 -11.01
C LYS A 385 12.49 12.95 -9.60
N LEU A 386 12.72 11.85 -8.89
CA LEU A 386 12.17 11.59 -7.57
C LEU A 386 13.21 11.84 -6.48
N GLN A 387 12.76 12.20 -5.29
CA GLN A 387 13.62 12.47 -4.12
C GLN A 387 13.55 11.30 -3.15
N PHE A 388 14.65 10.60 -2.95
CA PHE A 388 14.72 9.45 -2.05
C PHE A 388 15.88 9.52 -1.08
N LEU A 389 15.69 8.92 0.10
CA LEU A 389 16.80 8.65 1.00
C LEU A 389 17.67 7.53 0.43
N GLY A 390 18.98 7.61 0.72
CA GLY A 390 19.86 6.46 0.58
C GLY A 390 19.40 5.28 1.43
N PHE A 391 19.95 4.11 1.17
CA PHE A 391 19.59 2.87 1.85
C PHE A 391 20.82 2.04 2.21
N PHE A 392 20.62 1.04 3.07
CA PHE A 392 21.69 0.17 3.54
C PHE A 392 21.75 -1.16 2.79
N LEU A 393 22.94 -1.72 2.71
CA LEU A 393 23.18 -3.13 2.42
C LEU A 393 23.33 -3.94 3.73
N ASP A 394 23.39 -5.26 3.63
CA ASP A 394 23.44 -6.21 4.77
C ASP A 394 24.66 -5.99 5.69
N ASP A 395 25.77 -5.49 5.14
CA ASP A 395 26.98 -5.15 5.89
C ASP A 395 27.02 -3.70 6.41
N GLY A 396 25.91 -2.96 6.28
CA GLY A 396 25.80 -1.56 6.66
C GLY A 396 26.38 -0.59 5.62
N THR A 397 26.80 -1.06 4.44
CA THR A 397 27.23 -0.16 3.36
C THR A 397 26.07 0.74 2.91
N GLU A 398 26.32 2.04 2.81
CA GLU A 398 25.34 3.01 2.30
C GLU A 398 25.35 3.07 0.76
N ILE A 399 24.16 3.06 0.17
CA ILE A 399 23.89 3.37 -1.23
C ILE A 399 23.22 4.73 -1.32
N GLU A 400 23.80 5.60 -2.14
CA GLU A 400 23.22 6.90 -2.45
C GLU A 400 22.19 6.75 -3.58
N MET A 401 21.07 7.46 -3.44
CA MET A 401 20.09 7.56 -4.50
C MET A 401 20.53 8.62 -5.53
N PRO A 402 20.15 8.48 -6.81
CA PRO A 402 20.51 9.45 -7.85
C PRO A 402 20.08 10.89 -7.53
N SER A 403 19.00 11.03 -6.75
CA SER A 403 18.40 12.30 -6.39
C SER A 403 17.73 12.15 -5.03
N GLY A 404 18.04 13.07 -4.10
CA GLY A 404 17.61 12.95 -2.70
C GLY A 404 18.14 14.05 -1.80
N PRO A 405 17.61 14.15 -0.57
CA PRO A 405 18.09 15.10 0.42
C PRO A 405 19.52 14.75 0.84
N ASN A 406 20.35 15.78 1.05
CA ASN A 406 21.73 15.61 1.55
C ASN A 406 21.71 15.23 3.04
N ILE A 407 21.50 13.96 3.33
CA ILE A 407 21.37 13.41 4.68
C ILE A 407 22.33 12.24 4.84
N ASN A 408 23.13 12.27 5.89
CA ASN A 408 23.92 11.13 6.35
C ASN A 408 22.97 10.11 7.00
N ILE A 409 22.69 9.00 6.31
CA ILE A 409 21.71 8.01 6.76
C ILE A 409 22.19 7.22 7.99
N SER A 410 23.49 6.93 8.13
CA SER A 410 24.05 6.36 9.37
C SER A 410 23.87 7.31 10.55
N GLY A 411 24.20 8.59 10.37
CA GLY A 411 24.02 9.60 11.39
C GLY A 411 22.56 9.78 11.80
N TYR A 412 21.63 9.67 10.85
CA TYR A 412 20.19 9.65 11.12
C TYR A 412 19.78 8.45 11.98
N LEU A 413 20.22 7.23 11.62
CA LEU A 413 19.92 6.02 12.37
C LEU A 413 20.51 6.07 13.78
N ASP A 414 21.78 6.42 13.91
CA ASP A 414 22.50 6.51 15.19
C ASP A 414 21.83 7.51 16.13
N GLY A 415 21.44 8.67 15.60
CA GLY A 415 20.73 9.70 16.37
C GLY A 415 19.34 9.28 16.86
N ARG A 416 18.79 8.16 16.37
CA ARG A 416 17.45 7.66 16.70
C ARG A 416 17.40 6.26 17.26
N LEU A 417 18.52 5.55 17.32
CA LEU A 417 18.52 4.14 17.67
C LEU A 417 17.87 3.87 19.04
N ASP A 418 18.13 4.71 20.04
CA ASP A 418 17.51 4.61 21.37
C ASP A 418 15.98 4.77 21.32
N ILE A 419 15.48 5.79 20.61
CA ILE A 419 14.04 6.06 20.54
C ILE A 419 13.31 4.98 19.73
N ILE A 420 13.92 4.52 18.63
CA ILE A 420 13.41 3.42 17.79
C ILE A 420 13.32 2.14 18.63
N SER A 421 14.38 1.80 19.37
CA SER A 421 14.42 0.61 20.22
C SER A 421 13.35 0.65 21.32
N LYS A 422 13.10 1.82 21.91
CA LYS A 422 12.03 2.00 22.91
C LYS A 422 10.64 1.79 22.32
N VAL A 423 10.37 2.36 21.13
CA VAL A 423 9.10 2.13 20.43
C VAL A 423 8.90 0.65 20.11
N GLU A 424 9.89 -0.02 19.54
CA GLU A 424 9.80 -1.46 19.25
C GLU A 424 9.55 -2.28 20.52
N LEU A 425 10.27 -1.98 21.61
CA LEU A 425 10.10 -2.67 22.89
C LEU A 425 8.67 -2.51 23.43
N MET A 426 8.08 -1.31 23.30
CA MET A 426 6.70 -1.06 23.68
C MET A 426 5.73 -1.87 22.82
N CYS A 427 5.90 -1.88 21.50
CA CYS A 427 5.07 -2.68 20.59
C CYS A 427 5.17 -4.19 20.84
N ARG A 428 6.30 -4.70 21.34
CA ARG A 428 6.46 -6.12 21.72
C ARG A 428 5.83 -6.45 23.07
N ARG A 429 5.90 -5.52 24.03
CA ARG A 429 5.40 -5.73 25.40
C ARG A 429 3.89 -5.55 25.48
N GLU A 430 3.40 -4.48 24.86
CA GLU A 430 1.98 -4.15 24.81
C GLU A 430 1.37 -4.91 23.65
N LEU A 431 0.44 -5.84 23.93
CA LEU A 431 -0.24 -6.62 22.90
C LEU A 431 -0.98 -5.66 21.94
N ILE A 432 -0.45 -5.49 20.72
CA ILE A 432 -1.00 -4.58 19.70
C ILE A 432 -2.51 -4.79 19.58
N LYS A 433 -3.31 -3.79 19.97
CA LYS A 433 -4.76 -3.91 19.95
C LYS A 433 -5.37 -2.63 19.39
N LYS A 434 -6.22 -2.79 18.38
CA LYS A 434 -7.03 -1.70 17.84
C LYS A 434 -8.17 -1.39 18.79
N PHE A 435 -8.45 -0.12 19.03
CA PHE A 435 -9.73 0.28 19.60
C PHE A 435 -10.72 0.60 18.48
N PHE A 436 -11.88 -0.04 18.53
CA PHE A 436 -12.97 0.07 17.55
C PHE A 436 -14.30 0.13 18.29
N LEU A 437 -15.34 0.61 17.61
CA LEU A 437 -16.69 0.69 18.17
C LEU A 437 -17.56 -0.42 17.60
N GLU A 438 -17.91 -1.40 18.45
CA GLU A 438 -18.85 -2.46 18.09
C GLU A 438 -20.29 -1.94 18.20
N LEU A 439 -21.06 -2.09 17.12
CA LEU A 439 -22.44 -1.63 17.02
C LEU A 439 -23.35 -2.78 16.59
N ASP A 440 -24.44 -2.99 17.33
CA ASP A 440 -25.47 -4.00 17.03
C ASP A 440 -26.55 -3.51 16.04
N GLY A 441 -26.33 -2.39 15.36
CA GLY A 441 -27.27 -1.84 14.38
C GLY A 441 -26.73 -0.61 13.63
N PRO A 442 -27.40 -0.19 12.53
CA PRO A 442 -27.04 1.03 11.83
C PRO A 442 -27.20 2.23 12.76
N ILE A 443 -26.34 3.23 12.60
CA ILE A 443 -26.49 4.50 13.34
C ILE A 443 -27.82 5.12 12.96
N GLN A 444 -28.73 5.18 13.93
CA GLN A 444 -29.94 5.96 13.79
C GLN A 444 -29.54 7.43 13.83
N TYR A 445 -29.57 8.09 12.67
CA TYR A 445 -29.60 9.54 12.66
C TYR A 445 -30.94 9.95 13.26
N PHE A 446 -30.92 10.49 14.48
CA PHE A 446 -32.08 11.17 15.02
C PHE A 446 -32.45 12.27 14.02
N PRO A 447 -33.69 12.33 13.52
CA PRO A 447 -34.11 13.49 12.75
C PRO A 447 -33.87 14.71 13.65
N ILE A 448 -33.16 15.70 13.12
CA ILE A 448 -33.14 17.03 13.70
C ILE A 448 -34.61 17.44 13.70
N ASN A 449 -35.23 17.50 14.87
CA ASN A 449 -36.55 18.12 14.98
C ASN A 449 -36.35 19.55 14.47
N ASP A 450 -37.01 19.87 13.36
CA ASP A 450 -37.16 21.26 12.93
C ASP A 450 -37.70 22.03 14.15
N PRO A 451 -37.05 23.11 14.58
CA PRO A 451 -37.62 23.98 15.58
C PRO A 451 -38.87 24.62 14.97
N ASP A 452 -40.02 24.35 15.59
CA ASP A 452 -41.29 25.05 15.35
C ASP A 452 -41.14 26.58 15.36
#